data_AF-A0A969UZ10-F1
#
_entry.id   AF-A0A969UZ10-F1
#
_cell.length_a   1.000
_cell.length_b   1.000
_cell.length_c   1.000
_cell.angle_alpha   90.00
_cell.angle_beta   90.00
_cell.angle_gamma   90.00
#
_symmetry.space_group_name_H-M   'P 1'
#
loop_
_entity.id
_entity.type
_entity.pdbx_description
1 polymer ?
#
loop_
_entity_poly.entity_id
_entity_poly.type
_entity_poly.pdbx_seq_one_letter_code
_entity_poly.pdbx_strand_id
1 'polypeptide(L)'
;MNTIFRYFFDACVGSWQTERTYHDLAYQSVERSRTEFTIAPIATDLKIKVLKDNHYPIPDLVDELLGFQLGFHTVSETGEEVSQELRMLFVIREEENGVLVGDYLRDRAYEEARPIVSQFQFDIAQRELLMTTRYTRTVSIDSITLINPELRIRKILNYRRPPEGEALKQVSLVGFGVEQKVISN
;
A
#
# COMPACT_ATOMS: atom_id res chain seq x y z
N MET A 1 -9.87 -18.16 -4.98
CA MET A 1 -9.59 -16.82 -4.42
C MET A 1 -10.56 -16.50 -3.30
N ASN A 2 -10.07 -15.98 -2.16
CA ASN A 2 -10.91 -15.58 -1.02
C ASN A 2 -11.85 -14.42 -1.40
N THR A 3 -13.15 -14.56 -1.12
CA THR A 3 -14.20 -13.62 -1.55
C THR A 3 -14.13 -12.26 -0.84
N ILE A 4 -13.74 -12.24 0.45
CA ILE A 4 -13.59 -11.00 1.23
C ILE A 4 -12.37 -10.22 0.76
N PHE A 5 -11.28 -10.92 0.43
CA PHE A 5 -10.10 -10.27 -0.12
C PHE A 5 -10.40 -9.67 -1.49
N ARG A 6 -11.08 -10.39 -2.39
CA ARG A 6 -11.54 -9.82 -3.66
C ARG A 6 -12.45 -8.61 -3.44
N TYR A 7 -13.43 -8.70 -2.53
CA TYR A 7 -14.31 -7.59 -2.18
C TYR A 7 -13.55 -6.35 -1.68
N PHE A 8 -12.52 -6.53 -0.84
CA PHE A 8 -11.65 -5.42 -0.41
C PHE A 8 -11.06 -4.70 -1.62
N PHE A 9 -10.61 -5.47 -2.62
CA PHE A 9 -10.02 -4.88 -3.80
C PHE A 9 -11.08 -4.17 -4.67
N ASP A 10 -12.22 -4.81 -4.91
CA ASP A 10 -13.30 -4.24 -5.69
C ASP A 10 -13.80 -2.91 -5.06
N ALA A 11 -13.89 -2.86 -3.73
CA ALA A 11 -14.28 -1.65 -2.99
C ALA A 11 -13.25 -0.51 -3.12
N CYS A 12 -11.96 -0.83 -3.24
CA CYS A 12 -10.91 0.18 -3.42
C CYS A 12 -10.97 0.89 -4.78
N VAL A 13 -11.58 0.31 -5.81
CA VAL A 13 -11.65 0.94 -7.14
C VAL A 13 -12.47 2.22 -7.11
N GLY A 14 -11.93 3.30 -7.67
CA GLY A 14 -12.58 4.61 -7.74
C GLY A 14 -11.64 5.76 -7.35
N SER A 15 -12.21 6.96 -7.27
CA SER A 15 -11.50 8.17 -6.84
C SER A 15 -11.66 8.38 -5.34
N TRP A 16 -10.61 8.86 -4.71
CA TRP A 16 -10.50 9.04 -3.27
C TRP A 16 -9.80 10.34 -2.93
N GLN A 17 -10.10 10.86 -1.76
CA GLN A 17 -9.42 11.98 -1.15
C GLN A 17 -9.05 11.65 0.30
N THR A 18 -7.94 12.20 0.77
CA THR A 18 -7.50 12.07 2.16
C THR A 18 -6.70 13.28 2.57
N GLU A 19 -6.84 13.65 3.83
CA GLU A 19 -5.78 14.38 4.53
C GLU A 19 -4.95 13.34 5.29
N ARG A 20 -3.62 13.43 5.17
CA ARG A 20 -2.69 12.62 5.94
C ARG A 20 -1.94 13.51 6.90
N THR A 21 -1.74 13.02 8.12
CA THR A 21 -0.88 13.64 9.12
C THR A 21 0.31 12.73 9.37
N TYR A 22 1.50 13.30 9.36
CA TYR A 22 2.75 12.60 9.66
C TYR A 22 3.39 13.23 10.89
N HIS A 23 3.61 12.42 11.91
CA HIS A 23 4.39 12.78 13.08
C HIS A 23 5.82 12.29 12.87
N ASP A 24 6.76 13.22 12.63
CA ASP A 24 8.18 12.90 12.59
C ASP A 24 8.76 12.96 14.00
N LEU A 25 9.17 11.79 14.51
CA LEU A 25 9.66 11.65 15.88
C LEU A 25 11.12 12.08 16.03
N ALA A 26 11.88 12.19 14.93
CA ALA A 26 13.24 12.69 14.96
C ALA A 26 13.26 14.22 15.03
N TYR A 27 12.35 14.89 14.33
CA TYR A 27 12.24 16.35 14.31
C TYR A 27 11.18 16.92 15.26
N GLN A 28 10.41 16.06 15.93
CA GLN A 28 9.28 16.44 16.80
C GLN A 28 8.28 17.37 16.08
N SER A 29 8.07 17.12 14.80
CA SER A 29 7.19 17.90 13.94
C SER A 29 5.97 17.11 13.54
N VAL A 30 4.94 17.84 13.16
CA VAL A 30 3.73 17.29 12.55
C VAL A 30 3.56 17.98 11.21
N GLU A 31 3.46 17.20 10.15
CA GLU A 31 3.18 17.68 8.81
C GLU A 31 1.81 17.17 8.36
N ARG A 32 1.06 18.02 7.65
CA ARG A 32 -0.18 17.63 6.96
C ARG A 32 0.00 17.65 5.46
N SER A 33 -0.68 16.74 4.78
CA SER A 33 -0.82 16.79 3.33
C SER A 33 -2.22 16.39 2.90
N ARG A 34 -2.67 16.98 1.78
CA ARG A 34 -3.89 16.59 1.08
C ARG A 34 -3.49 15.75 -0.12
N THR A 35 -4.07 14.56 -0.24
CA THR A 35 -3.87 13.68 -1.39
C THR A 35 -5.21 13.36 -2.05
N GLU A 36 -5.26 13.55 -3.35
CA GLU A 36 -6.31 13.00 -4.22
C GLU A 36 -5.71 11.87 -5.03
N PHE A 37 -6.43 10.76 -5.16
CA PHE A 37 -5.92 9.59 -5.87
C PHE A 37 -7.01 8.75 -6.49
N THR A 38 -6.67 8.09 -7.59
CA THR A 38 -7.58 7.21 -8.34
C THR A 38 -7.00 5.82 -8.39
N ILE A 39 -7.83 4.83 -8.09
CA ILE A 39 -7.51 3.41 -8.14
C ILE A 39 -8.31 2.79 -9.26
N ALA A 40 -7.62 2.14 -10.20
CA ALA A 40 -8.20 1.40 -11.31
C ALA A 40 -7.75 -0.06 -11.29
N PRO A 41 -8.55 -0.99 -11.84
CA PRO A 41 -8.10 -2.35 -12.12
C PRO A 41 -6.84 -2.34 -12.98
N ILE A 42 -5.96 -3.30 -12.76
CA ILE A 42 -4.73 -3.46 -13.54
C ILE A 42 -4.94 -4.46 -14.68
N ALA A 43 -4.64 -4.04 -15.91
CA ALA A 43 -4.70 -4.89 -17.09
C ALA A 43 -3.64 -5.99 -17.08
N THR A 44 -3.92 -7.13 -17.73
CA THR A 44 -3.08 -8.34 -17.74
C THR A 44 -1.64 -8.10 -18.19
N ASP A 45 -1.45 -7.34 -19.26
CA ASP A 45 -0.13 -6.98 -19.79
C ASP A 45 0.70 -6.18 -18.76
N LEU A 46 0.05 -5.29 -18.03
CA LEU A 46 0.66 -4.54 -16.92
C LEU A 46 0.95 -5.45 -15.73
N LYS A 47 0.11 -6.45 -15.43
CA LYS A 47 0.42 -7.45 -14.39
C LYS A 47 1.71 -8.20 -14.75
N ILE A 48 1.80 -8.69 -15.98
CA ILE A 48 2.99 -9.38 -16.49
C ILE A 48 4.23 -8.48 -16.40
N LYS A 49 4.08 -7.19 -16.73
CA LYS A 49 5.19 -6.23 -16.61
C LYS A 49 5.67 -6.08 -15.16
N VAL A 50 4.77 -5.89 -14.20
CA VAL A 50 5.12 -5.78 -12.77
C VAL A 50 5.87 -7.02 -12.30
N LEU A 51 5.40 -8.21 -12.67
CA LEU A 51 6.08 -9.47 -12.34
C LEU A 51 7.49 -9.54 -12.92
N LYS A 52 7.65 -9.22 -14.21
CA LYS A 52 8.95 -9.22 -14.90
C LYS A 52 9.93 -8.22 -14.31
N ASP A 53 9.51 -6.99 -14.07
CA ASP A 53 10.37 -5.94 -13.52
C ASP A 53 10.88 -6.30 -12.12
N ASN A 54 10.10 -7.09 -11.36
CA ASN A 54 10.48 -7.62 -10.06
C ASN A 54 11.22 -8.96 -10.14
N HIS A 55 11.54 -9.46 -11.33
CA HIS A 55 12.14 -10.79 -11.57
C HIS A 55 11.35 -11.93 -10.90
N TYR A 56 10.03 -11.77 -10.82
CA TYR A 56 9.14 -12.71 -10.16
C TYR A 56 8.59 -13.72 -11.18
N PRO A 57 8.46 -15.03 -10.82
CA PRO A 57 7.88 -16.02 -11.70
C PRO A 57 6.47 -15.64 -12.15
N ILE A 58 6.17 -15.75 -13.44
CA ILE A 58 4.84 -15.47 -13.96
C ILE A 58 3.97 -16.72 -13.74
N PRO A 59 2.92 -16.66 -12.91
CA PRO A 59 2.02 -17.79 -12.72
C PRO A 59 1.10 -17.97 -13.94
N ASP A 60 0.63 -19.20 -14.16
CA ASP A 60 -0.27 -19.52 -15.28
C ASP A 60 -1.58 -18.72 -15.23
N LEU A 61 -2.11 -18.49 -14.02
CA LEU A 61 -3.35 -17.74 -13.76
C LEU A 61 -3.09 -16.27 -13.41
N VAL A 62 -2.25 -15.58 -14.19
CA VAL A 62 -1.89 -14.17 -13.96
C VAL A 62 -3.12 -13.23 -13.89
N ASP A 63 -4.18 -13.54 -14.61
CA ASP A 63 -5.42 -12.75 -14.62
C ASP A 63 -6.16 -12.78 -13.29
N GLU A 64 -5.96 -13.82 -12.49
CA GLU A 64 -6.57 -13.94 -11.16
C GLU A 64 -5.82 -13.17 -10.09
N LEU A 65 -4.59 -12.72 -10.34
CA LEU A 65 -3.85 -11.92 -9.36
C LEU A 65 -4.56 -10.60 -9.08
N LEU A 66 -4.73 -10.27 -7.81
CA LEU A 66 -5.30 -8.99 -7.39
C LEU A 66 -4.23 -7.90 -7.37
N GLY A 67 -4.66 -6.67 -7.62
CA GLY A 67 -3.77 -5.54 -7.77
C GLY A 67 -4.47 -4.34 -8.38
N PHE A 68 -3.74 -3.24 -8.46
CA PHE A 68 -4.26 -1.98 -8.99
C PHE A 68 -3.21 -1.19 -9.74
N GLN A 69 -3.70 -0.30 -10.58
CA GLN A 69 -3.00 0.92 -10.94
C GLN A 69 -3.52 2.06 -10.07
N LEU A 70 -2.60 2.82 -9.47
CA LEU A 70 -2.91 3.95 -8.59
C LEU A 70 -2.18 5.18 -9.12
N GLY A 71 -2.92 6.25 -9.39
CA GLY A 71 -2.38 7.59 -9.64
C GLY A 71 -2.76 8.52 -8.51
N PHE A 72 -1.83 9.34 -8.04
CA PHE A 72 -2.10 10.31 -6.98
C PHE A 72 -1.47 11.67 -7.24
N HIS A 73 -2.05 12.69 -6.61
CA HIS A 73 -1.54 14.04 -6.50
C HIS A 73 -1.61 14.46 -5.02
N THR A 74 -0.47 14.85 -4.45
CA THR A 74 -0.35 15.27 -3.05
C THR A 74 0.19 16.68 -2.97
N VAL A 75 -0.42 17.50 -2.11
CA VAL A 75 0.05 18.83 -1.74
C VAL A 75 0.31 18.84 -0.24
N SER A 76 1.54 19.14 0.19
CA SER A 76 1.87 19.31 1.61
C SER A 76 1.40 20.68 2.12
N GLU A 77 1.35 20.85 3.45
CA GLU A 77 1.01 22.14 4.06
C GLU A 77 2.06 23.24 3.78
N THR A 78 3.26 22.87 3.36
CA THR A 78 4.32 23.79 2.91
C THR A 78 4.18 24.18 1.43
N GLY A 79 3.23 23.59 0.71
CA GLY A 79 2.99 23.83 -0.71
C GLY A 79 3.85 22.96 -1.65
N GLU A 80 4.53 21.94 -1.13
CA GLU A 80 5.24 20.97 -1.98
C GLU A 80 4.24 20.05 -2.67
N GLU A 81 4.42 19.81 -3.96
CA GLU A 81 3.54 18.98 -4.77
C GLU A 81 4.26 17.75 -5.30
N VAL A 82 3.63 16.59 -5.15
CA VAL A 82 4.13 15.31 -5.68
C VAL A 82 2.99 14.58 -6.39
N SER A 83 3.24 14.18 -7.64
CA SER A 83 2.33 13.35 -8.42
C SER A 83 3.04 12.12 -8.95
N GLN A 84 2.40 10.96 -8.84
CA GLN A 84 2.98 9.72 -9.35
C GLN A 84 1.91 8.69 -9.68
N GLU A 85 2.23 7.85 -10.67
CA GLU A 85 1.51 6.62 -10.97
C GLU A 85 2.34 5.41 -10.58
N LEU A 86 1.69 4.40 -10.02
CA LEU A 86 2.30 3.16 -9.61
C LEU A 86 1.34 1.99 -9.81
N ARG A 87 1.92 0.81 -9.96
CA ARG A 87 1.20 -0.44 -10.14
C ARG A 87 1.60 -1.41 -9.06
N MET A 88 0.63 -2.16 -8.58
CA MET A 88 0.86 -3.14 -7.54
C MET A 88 0.11 -4.44 -7.76
N LEU A 89 0.74 -5.54 -7.33
CA LEU A 89 0.18 -6.89 -7.37
C LEU A 89 0.35 -7.59 -6.03
N PHE A 90 -0.60 -8.47 -5.73
CA PHE A 90 -0.62 -9.27 -4.52
C PHE A 90 -0.69 -10.75 -4.92
N VAL A 91 0.30 -11.51 -4.48
CA VAL A 91 0.41 -12.95 -4.71
C VAL A 91 0.26 -13.65 -3.37
N ILE A 92 -0.89 -14.27 -3.14
CA ILE A 92 -1.15 -15.06 -1.93
C ILE A 92 -0.26 -16.30 -1.96
N ARG A 93 0.40 -16.58 -0.85
CA ARG A 93 1.22 -17.77 -0.64
C ARG A 93 0.51 -18.76 0.27
N GLU A 94 -0.04 -18.24 1.36
CA GLU A 94 -0.56 -19.04 2.46
C GLU A 94 -1.82 -18.38 3.03
N GLU A 95 -2.70 -19.20 3.60
CA GLU A 95 -3.86 -18.77 4.39
C GLU A 95 -3.87 -19.58 5.68
N GLU A 96 -3.76 -18.90 6.82
CA GLU A 96 -3.78 -19.53 8.13
C GLU A 96 -4.58 -18.69 9.12
N ASN A 97 -5.47 -19.34 9.90
CA ASN A 97 -6.26 -18.70 10.96
C ASN A 97 -7.01 -17.42 10.54
N GLY A 98 -7.51 -17.38 9.30
CA GLY A 98 -8.25 -16.22 8.78
C GLY A 98 -7.36 -15.05 8.32
N VAL A 99 -6.05 -15.30 8.18
CA VAL A 99 -5.08 -14.34 7.65
C VAL A 99 -4.49 -14.87 6.36
N LEU A 100 -4.55 -14.07 5.29
CA LEU A 100 -3.83 -14.34 4.05
C LEU A 100 -2.43 -13.74 4.15
N VAL A 101 -1.42 -14.48 3.73
CA VAL A 101 -0.02 -14.02 3.71
C VAL A 101 0.54 -14.18 2.30
N GLY A 102 1.35 -13.21 1.86
CA GLY A 102 2.00 -13.34 0.57
C GLY A 102 2.92 -12.19 0.19
N ASP A 103 3.22 -12.14 -1.09
CA ASP A 103 4.11 -11.15 -1.68
C ASP A 103 3.31 -9.97 -2.26
N TYR A 104 3.78 -8.76 -2.00
CA TYR A 104 3.27 -7.50 -2.52
C TYR A 104 4.33 -6.87 -3.42
N LEU A 105 4.04 -6.76 -4.71
CA LEU A 105 4.98 -6.29 -5.73
C LEU A 105 4.59 -4.90 -6.21
N ARG A 106 5.58 -4.05 -6.48
CA ARG A 106 5.38 -2.74 -7.13
C ARG A 106 6.33 -2.53 -8.29
N ASP A 107 5.89 -1.80 -9.32
CA ASP A 107 6.78 -1.36 -10.41
C ASP A 107 7.73 -0.24 -9.96
N ARG A 108 7.29 0.63 -9.03
CA ARG A 108 8.08 1.68 -8.39
C ARG A 108 7.70 1.81 -6.92
N ALA A 109 8.69 2.03 -6.04
CA ALA A 109 8.45 2.36 -4.65
C ALA A 109 8.50 3.89 -4.40
N TYR A 110 8.00 4.32 -3.24
CA TYR A 110 7.98 5.74 -2.86
C TYR A 110 9.38 6.26 -2.48
N GLU A 111 10.13 5.50 -1.67
CA GLU A 111 11.48 5.90 -1.23
C GLU A 111 12.58 5.50 -2.24
N GLU A 112 12.29 4.50 -3.08
CA GLU A 112 13.27 3.93 -4.00
C GLU A 112 12.64 3.78 -5.39
N ALA A 113 13.20 4.44 -6.39
CA ALA A 113 12.72 4.41 -7.78
C ALA A 113 13.07 3.09 -8.49
N ARG A 114 12.82 1.95 -7.84
CA ARG A 114 13.07 0.60 -8.34
C ARG A 114 11.89 -0.33 -8.01
N PRO A 115 11.73 -1.42 -8.77
CA PRO A 115 10.83 -2.50 -8.42
C PRO A 115 11.17 -3.06 -7.03
N ILE A 116 10.14 -3.38 -6.26
CA ILE A 116 10.28 -3.92 -4.92
C ILE A 116 9.25 -5.01 -4.66
N VAL A 117 9.75 -6.12 -4.10
CA VAL A 117 8.94 -7.19 -3.52
C VAL A 117 8.94 -7.00 -2.01
N SER A 118 7.75 -6.89 -1.47
CA SER A 118 7.44 -6.69 -0.06
C SER A 118 6.54 -7.82 0.43
N GLN A 119 6.28 -7.89 1.73
CA GLN A 119 5.33 -8.85 2.31
C GLN A 119 4.00 -8.17 2.62
N PHE A 120 2.91 -8.91 2.46
CA PHE A 120 1.62 -8.50 2.99
C PHE A 120 0.99 -9.57 3.89
N GLN A 121 0.13 -9.10 4.77
CA GLN A 121 -0.84 -9.91 5.49
C GLN A 121 -2.22 -9.27 5.31
N PHE A 122 -3.26 -10.07 5.19
CA PHE A 122 -4.64 -9.60 5.13
C PHE A 122 -5.49 -10.33 6.16
N ASP A 123 -5.95 -9.60 7.17
CA ASP A 123 -6.90 -10.11 8.16
C ASP A 123 -8.32 -10.04 7.57
N ILE A 124 -8.94 -11.21 7.40
CA ILE A 124 -10.27 -11.34 6.78
C ILE A 124 -11.36 -10.72 7.66
N ALA A 125 -11.27 -10.89 8.99
CA ALA A 125 -12.29 -10.42 9.93
C ALA A 125 -12.27 -8.89 10.05
N GLN A 126 -11.08 -8.30 10.07
CA GLN A 126 -10.90 -6.85 10.17
C GLN A 126 -10.95 -6.14 8.81
N ARG A 127 -10.79 -6.87 7.71
CA ARG A 127 -10.56 -6.33 6.35
C ARG A 127 -9.39 -5.33 6.37
N GLU A 128 -8.32 -5.74 7.05
CA GLU A 128 -7.09 -4.97 7.21
C GLU A 128 -5.99 -5.58 6.35
N LEU A 129 -5.47 -4.78 5.41
CA LEU A 129 -4.30 -5.10 4.62
C LEU A 129 -3.07 -4.47 5.27
N LEU A 130 -2.16 -5.29 5.76
CA LEU A 130 -0.87 -4.88 6.32
C LEU A 130 0.24 -5.16 5.30
N MET A 131 1.01 -4.16 4.92
CA MET A 131 2.12 -4.25 3.99
C MET A 131 3.42 -3.87 4.70
N THR A 132 4.43 -4.74 4.64
CA THR A 132 5.75 -4.48 5.20
C THR A 132 6.77 -4.36 4.08
N THR A 133 7.38 -3.19 3.96
CA THR A 133 8.44 -2.92 3.00
C THR A 133 9.75 -2.63 3.71
N ARG A 134 10.83 -3.31 3.30
CA ARG A 134 12.18 -3.10 3.84
C ARG A 134 13.01 -2.29 2.83
N TYR A 135 13.05 -0.97 3.02
CA TYR A 135 13.94 -0.07 2.28
C TYR A 135 15.37 -0.13 2.81
N THR A 136 16.29 0.55 2.14
CA THR A 136 17.71 0.60 2.54
C THR A 136 17.91 1.14 3.95
N ARG A 137 17.17 2.19 4.34
CA ARG A 137 17.32 2.87 5.64
C ARG A 137 16.15 2.68 6.61
N THR A 138 15.00 2.27 6.09
CA THR A 138 13.74 2.25 6.83
C THR A 138 13.02 0.92 6.61
N VAL A 139 12.29 0.46 7.61
CA VAL A 139 11.24 -0.55 7.43
C VAL A 139 9.90 0.15 7.61
N SER A 140 9.10 0.16 6.56
CA SER A 140 7.78 0.78 6.54
C SER A 140 6.71 -0.29 6.69
N ILE A 141 5.84 -0.11 7.67
CA ILE A 141 4.64 -0.91 7.90
C ILE A 141 3.44 -0.03 7.60
N ASP A 142 2.67 -0.40 6.59
CA ASP A 142 1.52 0.34 6.10
C ASP A 142 0.27 -0.52 6.22
N SER A 143 -0.71 -0.07 6.99
CA SER A 143 -1.98 -0.74 7.18
C SER A 143 -3.09 0.06 6.51
N ILE A 144 -3.95 -0.62 5.76
CA ILE A 144 -5.20 -0.09 5.22
C ILE A 144 -6.36 -0.95 5.73
N THR A 145 -7.26 -0.35 6.50
CA THR A 145 -8.48 -1.00 6.99
C THR A 145 -9.70 -0.50 6.23
N LEU A 146 -10.45 -1.39 5.58
CA LEU A 146 -11.70 -1.03 4.91
C LEU A 146 -12.85 -1.00 5.92
N ILE A 147 -13.32 0.20 6.25
CA ILE A 147 -14.43 0.41 7.19
C ILE A 147 -15.76 0.12 6.49
N ASN A 148 -15.94 0.67 5.30
CA ASN A 148 -17.04 0.41 4.38
C ASN A 148 -16.59 0.70 2.93
N PRO A 149 -17.42 0.47 1.89
CA PRO A 149 -17.02 0.68 0.49
C PRO A 149 -16.51 2.07 0.12
N GLU A 150 -16.78 3.08 0.95
CA GLU A 150 -16.50 4.49 0.69
C GLU A 150 -15.54 5.12 1.71
N LEU A 151 -15.14 4.36 2.73
CA LEU A 151 -14.29 4.85 3.83
C LEU A 151 -13.25 3.79 4.21
N ARG A 152 -11.99 4.21 4.21
CA ARG A 152 -10.87 3.40 4.71
C ARG A 152 -9.90 4.22 5.54
N ILE A 153 -9.26 3.55 6.48
CA ILE A 153 -8.26 4.15 7.38
C ILE A 153 -6.90 3.64 6.95
N ARG A 154 -5.91 4.54 6.87
CA ARG A 154 -4.52 4.20 6.62
C ARG A 154 -3.64 4.58 7.80
N LYS A 155 -2.79 3.66 8.24
CA LYS A 155 -1.78 3.88 9.29
C LYS A 155 -0.42 3.51 8.74
N ILE A 156 0.57 4.37 8.94
CA ILE A 156 1.94 4.15 8.47
C ILE A 156 2.88 4.23 9.66
N LEU A 157 3.75 3.24 9.81
CA LEU A 157 4.84 3.25 10.78
C LEU A 157 6.14 3.04 10.04
N ASN A 158 7.01 4.04 10.11
CA ASN A 158 8.36 3.94 9.60
C ASN A 158 9.30 3.70 10.79
N TYR A 159 10.05 2.63 10.71
CA TYR A 159 11.11 2.29 11.66
C TYR A 159 12.46 2.52 11.02
N ARG A 160 13.45 2.98 11.79
CA ARG A 160 14.85 2.86 11.35
C ARG A 160 15.16 1.38 11.13
N ARG A 161 15.80 1.06 10.01
CA ARG A 161 16.14 -0.31 9.66
C ARG A 161 17.13 -0.87 10.69
N PRO A 162 16.77 -1.95 11.41
CA PRO A 162 17.71 -2.61 12.31
C PRO A 162 18.69 -3.48 11.51
N PRO A 163 19.78 -3.93 12.16
CA PRO A 163 20.58 -5.05 11.64
C PRO A 163 19.71 -6.27 11.29
N GLU A 164 20.21 -7.11 10.39
CA GLU A 164 19.48 -8.29 9.95
C GLU A 164 19.21 -9.25 11.13
N GLY A 165 17.98 -9.77 11.19
CA GLY A 165 17.52 -10.65 12.27
C GLY A 165 17.08 -9.93 13.55
N GLU A 166 17.29 -8.62 13.68
CA GLU A 166 16.87 -7.86 14.86
C GLU A 166 15.44 -7.31 14.77
N ALA A 167 14.83 -7.13 15.93
CA ALA A 167 13.48 -6.57 16.06
C ALA A 167 13.43 -5.06 15.71
N LEU A 168 12.28 -4.63 15.19
CA LEU A 168 11.97 -3.22 14.95
C LEU A 168 11.78 -2.50 16.29
N LYS A 169 12.67 -1.56 16.63
CA LYS A 169 12.66 -0.86 17.93
C LYS A 169 12.43 0.64 17.83
N GLN A 170 13.03 1.28 16.82
CA GLN A 170 13.04 2.75 16.73
C GLN A 170 12.08 3.23 15.64
N VAL A 171 10.87 3.64 16.04
CA VAL A 171 9.94 4.37 15.17
C VAL A 171 10.53 5.75 14.87
N SER A 172 10.57 6.14 13.60
CA SER A 172 10.99 7.45 13.14
C SER A 172 9.82 8.31 12.69
N LEU A 173 8.77 7.70 12.13
CA LEU A 173 7.59 8.44 11.66
C LEU A 173 6.31 7.63 11.84
N VAL A 174 5.24 8.32 12.20
CA VAL A 174 3.88 7.77 12.32
C VAL A 174 2.95 8.57 11.42
N GLY A 175 2.33 7.92 10.44
CA GLY A 175 1.37 8.50 9.53
C GLY A 175 -0.05 8.00 9.79
N PHE A 176 -1.03 8.87 9.63
CA PHE A 176 -2.45 8.52 9.70
C PHE A 176 -3.23 9.24 8.60
N GLY A 177 -4.16 8.52 7.96
CA GLY A 177 -5.04 9.06 6.94
C GLY A 177 -6.45 8.48 7.02
N VAL A 178 -7.44 9.34 6.79
CA VAL A 178 -8.84 8.95 6.61
C VAL A 178 -9.18 9.17 5.15
N GLU A 179 -9.29 8.08 4.40
CA GLU A 179 -9.48 8.14 2.96
C GLU A 179 -10.96 7.91 2.63
N GLN A 180 -11.55 8.91 1.98
CA GLN A 180 -12.97 8.94 1.61
C GLN A 180 -13.10 8.89 0.10
N LYS A 181 -14.06 8.09 -0.37
CA LYS A 181 -14.34 7.97 -1.80
C LYS A 181 -15.03 9.24 -2.29
N VAL A 182 -14.61 9.74 -3.44
CA VAL A 182 -15.23 10.89 -4.08
C VAL A 182 -16.45 10.39 -4.85
N ILE A 183 -17.64 10.75 -4.38
CA ILE A 183 -18.90 10.45 -5.06
C ILE A 183 -19.17 11.62 -5.99
N SER A 184 -19.18 11.37 -7.30
CA SER A 184 -19.67 12.35 -8.27
C SER A 184 -21.17 12.54 -8.03
N ASN A 185 -21.58 13.77 -7.68
CA ASN A 185 -22.98 14.18 -7.70
C ASN A 185 -23.49 14.33 -9.13
#